data_AF-A0AAJ0CPJ2-F1
#
_entry.id   AF-A0AAJ0CPJ2-F1
#
_cell.length_a   1.000
_cell.length_b   1.000
_cell.length_c   1.000
_cell.angle_alpha   90.00
_cell.angle_beta   90.00
_cell.angle_gamma   90.00
#
_symmetry.space_group_name_H-M   'P 1'
#
loop_
_entity.id
_entity.type
_entity.pdbx_description
1 polymer ?
#
loop_
_entity_poly.entity_id
_entity_poly.type
_entity_poly.pdbx_seq_one_letter_code
_entity_poly.pdbx_strand_id
1 'polypeptide(L)'
;MSLLLTSAEASRVGEAEIAQPVCTAVQIMLVDLLAECGGFRSAAGYFTACHAMWIAHYRGVYASPARSLNGLDVRSAMVAVGSLRQDLKERCSDDAFAGRLTVAASNSLVSVAVSGDEDAVAELEDVLEDEEEFHRRLKVDKAYHSNHIRPCYAPYVEALEKLRIEARRFHEIMHRRCHWFSSVDVSGKPVATDDVDMMQRLAATYGADNITSPVLFSQAVTAALEYESYALAVEVGPHPALRARVVETVRHVLEKKHLPYHGTLQRGKNAKQSIYFTKGFLWVRLREEFIDVSKFERSIHVLAAGSSKEKEQRSRKRTPRIVKELLTYLWNHFPIPHVVTAPLEAARAGLAEWPRGALDQPVFPAAGYVVTALEAALSSAGEAAGATARMVEMENFTINLYMPESTAVGMPELCASVQLQGVAFVPLGGPGGHEPDCLLYSKGH
;
A
#
# COMPACT_ATOMS: atom_id res chain seq x y z
N MET A 1 13.04 11.42 -8.74
CA MET A 1 12.25 10.40 -9.48
C MET A 1 13.11 9.29 -10.08
N SER A 2 14.28 9.58 -10.68
CA SER A 2 15.18 8.57 -11.29
C SER A 2 15.41 7.34 -10.39
N LEU A 3 15.78 7.54 -9.12
CA LEU A 3 16.16 6.47 -8.20
C LEU A 3 15.04 5.45 -7.84
N LEU A 4 13.76 5.87 -7.93
CA LEU A 4 12.59 5.00 -7.68
C LEU A 4 12.12 4.24 -8.93
N LEU A 5 12.61 4.65 -10.11
CA LEU A 5 12.28 4.03 -11.40
C LEU A 5 13.44 3.15 -11.91
N THR A 6 14.59 3.16 -11.23
CA THR A 6 15.73 2.28 -11.50
C THR A 6 15.39 0.83 -11.15
N SER A 7 15.95 -0.13 -11.90
CA SER A 7 15.79 -1.56 -11.60
C SER A 7 16.34 -1.90 -10.21
N ALA A 8 15.85 -3.02 -9.64
CA ALA A 8 16.21 -3.42 -8.28
C ALA A 8 17.73 -3.61 -8.10
N GLU A 9 18.45 -4.06 -9.14
CA GLU A 9 19.89 -4.33 -9.08
C GLU A 9 20.73 -3.06 -9.07
N ALA A 10 20.25 -1.98 -9.69
CA ALA A 10 20.96 -0.70 -9.78
C ALA A 10 20.43 0.35 -8.79
N SER A 11 19.42 0.00 -7.99
CA SER A 11 18.78 0.91 -7.07
C SER A 11 19.45 0.92 -5.71
N ARG A 12 19.81 2.12 -5.24
CA ARG A 12 20.33 2.36 -3.89
C ARG A 12 19.24 2.41 -2.81
N VAL A 13 17.99 2.04 -3.15
CA VAL A 13 16.85 2.05 -2.21
C VAL A 13 17.05 1.14 -1.00
N GLY A 14 17.97 0.17 -1.07
CA GLY A 14 18.35 -0.67 0.07
C GLY A 14 19.23 0.01 1.12
N GLU A 15 19.90 1.11 0.77
CA GLU A 15 20.80 1.83 1.69
C GLU A 15 19.97 2.63 2.71
N ALA A 16 20.31 2.53 4.00
CA ALA A 16 19.54 3.16 5.08
C ALA A 16 19.30 4.66 4.88
N GLU A 17 20.28 5.40 4.35
CA GLU A 17 20.18 6.84 4.05
C GLU A 17 19.10 7.21 3.03
N ILE A 18 18.72 6.27 2.17
CA ILE A 18 17.69 6.43 1.13
C ILE A 18 16.41 5.71 1.54
N ALA A 19 16.52 4.48 2.03
CA ALA A 19 15.40 3.63 2.39
C ALA A 19 14.48 4.30 3.41
N GLN A 20 15.07 4.90 4.45
CA GLN A 20 14.32 5.54 5.54
C GLN A 20 13.49 6.74 5.04
N PRO A 21 14.07 7.79 4.43
CA PRO A 21 13.27 8.91 3.94
C PRO A 21 12.29 8.52 2.83
N VAL A 22 12.65 7.58 1.93
CA VAL A 22 11.72 7.10 0.90
C VAL A 22 10.51 6.41 1.52
N CYS A 23 10.72 5.51 2.48
CA CYS A 23 9.64 4.81 3.17
C CYS A 23 8.74 5.82 3.91
N THR A 24 9.33 6.78 4.63
CA THR A 24 8.60 7.84 5.32
C THR A 24 7.80 8.71 4.35
N ALA A 25 8.36 9.11 3.21
CA ALA A 25 7.65 9.88 2.20
C ALA A 25 6.41 9.13 1.68
N VAL A 26 6.56 7.84 1.35
CA VAL A 26 5.46 6.99 0.90
C VAL A 26 4.40 6.87 2.00
N GLN A 27 4.81 6.65 3.26
CA GLN A 27 3.87 6.56 4.38
C GLN A 27 3.10 7.86 4.63
N ILE A 28 3.77 9.02 4.59
CA ILE A 28 3.12 10.34 4.69
C ILE A 28 2.07 10.49 3.59
N MET A 29 2.44 10.22 2.33
CA MET A 29 1.50 10.30 1.19
C MET A 29 0.30 9.37 1.35
N LEU A 30 0.50 8.15 1.85
CA LEU A 30 -0.56 7.18 2.09
C LEU A 30 -1.48 7.61 3.23
N VAL A 31 -0.93 8.16 4.30
CA VAL A 31 -1.70 8.70 5.44
C VAL A 31 -2.53 9.89 5.00
N ASP A 32 -1.96 10.82 4.24
CA ASP A 32 -2.68 11.98 3.70
C ASP A 32 -3.82 11.51 2.78
N LEU A 33 -3.56 10.52 1.93
CA LEU A 33 -4.59 9.93 1.06
C LEU A 33 -5.69 9.24 1.87
N LEU A 34 -5.35 8.47 2.91
CA LEU A 34 -6.32 7.86 3.81
C LEU A 34 -7.13 8.92 4.59
N ALA A 35 -6.52 10.05 4.95
CA ALA A 35 -7.21 11.16 5.60
C ALA A 35 -8.28 11.80 4.69
N GLU A 36 -8.07 11.78 3.38
CA GLU A 36 -9.06 12.22 2.40
C GLU A 36 -10.30 11.28 2.34
N CYS A 37 -10.21 10.04 2.82
CA CYS A 37 -11.39 9.19 3.03
C CYS A 37 -12.27 9.65 4.20
N GLY A 38 -11.81 10.54 5.09
CA GLY A 38 -12.61 10.98 6.25
C GLY A 38 -12.69 10.01 7.44
N GLY A 39 -12.41 8.72 7.23
CA GLY A 39 -12.43 7.67 8.26
C GLY A 39 -11.10 7.40 8.95
N PHE A 40 -10.00 7.87 8.35
CA PHE A 40 -8.67 7.80 8.92
C PHE A 40 -8.21 9.19 9.26
N ARG A 41 -7.59 9.36 10.41
CA ARG A 41 -6.94 10.61 10.78
C ARG A 41 -5.48 10.29 11.03
N SER A 42 -4.61 11.17 10.54
CA SER A 42 -3.18 10.98 10.64
C SER A 42 -2.74 10.90 12.09
N ALA A 43 -2.06 9.81 12.46
CA ALA A 43 -1.30 9.72 13.71
C ALA A 43 -0.11 10.71 13.75
N ALA A 44 0.22 11.33 12.62
CA ALA A 44 1.39 12.21 12.46
C ALA A 44 1.10 13.70 12.73
N GLY A 45 0.01 14.03 13.44
CA GLY A 45 -0.29 15.42 13.83
C GLY A 45 0.81 16.10 14.66
N TYR A 46 1.72 15.34 15.24
CA TYR A 46 2.85 15.86 16.01
C TYR A 46 3.94 16.52 15.17
N PHE A 47 4.05 16.22 13.87
CA PHE A 47 5.07 16.83 13.00
C PHE A 47 4.48 17.30 11.69
N THR A 48 5.11 18.31 11.09
CA THR A 48 4.88 18.58 9.66
C THR A 48 5.48 17.45 8.81
N ALA A 49 4.97 17.26 7.60
CA ALA A 49 5.59 16.34 6.63
C ALA A 49 7.08 16.69 6.41
N CYS A 50 7.43 17.98 6.39
CA CYS A 50 8.81 18.44 6.26
C CYS A 50 9.69 17.96 7.43
N HIS A 51 9.25 18.19 8.67
CA HIS A 51 9.98 17.75 9.87
C HIS A 51 10.10 16.22 9.93
N ALA A 52 9.03 15.49 9.62
CA ALA A 52 9.07 14.03 9.57
C ALA A 52 10.09 13.52 8.52
N MET A 53 10.17 14.17 7.36
CA MET A 53 11.16 13.86 6.33
C MET A 53 12.59 14.15 6.76
N TRP A 54 12.83 15.27 7.46
CA TRP A 54 14.15 15.58 8.01
C TRP A 54 14.57 14.55 9.06
N ILE A 55 13.69 14.22 10.01
CA ILE A 55 13.95 13.17 11.01
C ILE A 55 14.34 11.86 10.33
N ALA A 56 13.56 11.41 9.33
CA ALA A 56 13.85 10.16 8.62
C ALA A 56 15.17 10.20 7.82
N HIS A 57 15.48 11.33 7.17
CA HIS A 57 16.73 11.48 6.43
C HIS A 57 17.95 11.46 7.37
N TYR A 58 17.90 12.26 8.44
CA TYR A 58 19.00 12.34 9.41
C TYR A 58 19.18 11.03 10.17
N ARG A 59 18.10 10.30 10.47
CA ARG A 59 18.17 8.95 11.03
C ARG A 59 18.97 8.00 10.13
N GLY A 60 18.79 8.09 8.81
CA GLY A 60 19.53 7.27 7.85
C GLY A 60 21.01 7.66 7.77
N VAL A 61 21.30 8.96 7.66
CA VAL A 61 22.67 9.51 7.58
C VAL A 61 23.46 9.21 8.85
N TYR A 62 22.88 9.48 10.02
CA TYR A 62 23.57 9.34 11.30
C TYR A 62 23.60 7.90 11.82
N ALA A 63 22.99 6.94 11.12
CA ALA A 63 23.18 5.52 11.40
C ALA A 63 24.51 4.98 10.83
N SER A 64 25.27 5.75 10.03
CA SER A 64 26.54 5.29 9.45
C SER A 64 27.61 4.89 10.48
N PRO A 65 27.79 5.58 11.63
CA PRO A 65 28.79 5.22 12.64
C PRO A 65 28.46 3.98 13.47
N ALA A 66 27.38 3.26 13.14
CA ALA A 66 26.95 2.06 13.84
C ALA A 66 28.05 1.00 13.82
N ARG A 67 28.44 0.50 15.00
CA ARG A 67 29.54 -0.46 15.15
C ARG A 67 29.40 -1.21 16.46
N SER A 68 29.95 -2.42 16.52
CA SER A 68 30.02 -3.17 17.78
C SER A 68 30.81 -2.38 18.83
N LEU A 69 30.45 -2.57 20.10
CA LEU A 69 31.23 -2.09 21.23
C LEU A 69 32.34 -3.08 21.62
N ASN A 70 32.34 -4.29 21.04
CA ASN A 70 33.26 -5.38 21.35
C ASN A 70 34.45 -5.46 20.38
N GLY A 71 34.46 -4.64 19.32
CA GLY A 71 35.58 -4.52 18.39
C GLY A 71 35.19 -3.77 17.11
N LEU A 72 36.16 -3.15 16.44
CA LEU A 72 35.92 -2.42 15.19
C LEU A 72 35.65 -3.35 14.00
N ASP A 73 36.23 -4.55 14.02
CA ASP A 73 36.10 -5.54 12.94
C ASP A 73 34.89 -6.48 13.14
N VAL A 74 34.15 -6.32 14.24
CA VAL A 74 32.98 -7.15 14.55
C VAL A 74 31.80 -6.67 13.72
N ARG A 75 31.33 -7.55 12.83
CA ARG A 75 30.14 -7.33 12.00
C ARG A 75 28.88 -7.47 12.85
N SER A 76 27.79 -6.87 12.39
CA SER A 76 26.51 -6.88 13.09
C SER A 76 25.47 -7.73 12.36
N ALA A 77 24.59 -8.41 13.10
CA ALA A 77 23.49 -9.17 12.52
C ALA A 77 22.18 -9.01 13.30
N MET A 78 21.08 -9.41 12.67
CA MET A 78 19.77 -9.52 13.31
C MET A 78 19.09 -10.82 12.91
N VAL A 79 18.42 -11.46 13.86
CA VAL A 79 17.67 -12.71 13.67
C VAL A 79 16.25 -12.54 14.22
N ALA A 80 15.24 -12.99 13.48
CA ALA A 80 13.89 -13.14 14.00
C ALA A 80 13.74 -14.52 14.62
N VAL A 81 13.25 -14.58 15.85
CA VAL A 81 13.11 -15.80 16.66
C VAL A 81 11.66 -15.99 17.07
N GLY A 82 11.20 -17.23 17.04
CA GLY A 82 9.87 -17.67 17.46
C GLY A 82 9.83 -18.00 18.95
N SER A 83 10.04 -17.02 19.82
CA SER A 83 10.10 -17.22 21.27
C SER A 83 9.45 -16.05 22.02
N LEU A 84 9.22 -16.23 23.32
CA LEU A 84 8.73 -15.16 24.19
C LEU A 84 9.83 -14.11 24.40
N ARG A 85 9.41 -12.85 24.58
CA ARG A 85 10.36 -11.75 24.84
C ARG A 85 11.15 -11.95 26.14
N GLN A 86 10.52 -12.55 27.16
CA GLN A 86 11.16 -12.75 28.46
C GLN A 86 12.28 -13.78 28.36
N ASP A 87 11.99 -14.94 27.75
CA ASP A 87 12.94 -16.04 27.55
C ASP A 87 14.19 -15.56 26.80
N LEU A 88 14.02 -14.83 25.69
CA LEU A 88 15.15 -14.27 24.95
C LEU A 88 15.89 -13.16 25.69
N LYS A 89 15.21 -12.41 26.58
CA LYS A 89 15.86 -11.40 27.40
C LYS A 89 16.77 -12.07 28.44
N GLU A 90 16.31 -13.16 29.03
CA GLU A 90 17.09 -13.98 29.96
C GLU A 90 18.30 -14.57 29.23
N ARG A 91 18.11 -15.23 28.08
CA ARG A 91 19.22 -15.74 27.24
C ARG A 91 20.22 -14.66 26.83
N CYS A 92 19.77 -13.49 26.38
CA CYS A 92 20.66 -12.37 26.03
C CYS A 92 21.46 -11.81 27.23
N SER A 93 21.05 -12.14 28.46
CA SER A 93 21.69 -11.72 29.69
C SER A 93 22.68 -12.77 30.24
N ASP A 94 22.74 -13.97 29.64
CA ASP A 94 23.73 -14.99 29.96
C ASP A 94 25.14 -14.49 29.63
N ASP A 95 26.15 -14.94 30.39
CA ASP A 95 27.54 -14.47 30.28
C ASP A 95 28.11 -14.60 28.85
N ALA A 96 27.67 -15.60 28.08
CA ALA A 96 28.09 -15.80 26.69
C ALA A 96 27.62 -14.69 25.73
N PHE A 97 26.47 -14.08 26.03
CA PHE A 97 25.78 -13.14 25.16
C PHE A 97 25.67 -11.73 25.73
N ALA A 98 25.91 -11.55 27.03
CA ALA A 98 25.81 -10.28 27.72
C ALA A 98 26.68 -9.21 27.03
N GLY A 99 26.04 -8.10 26.62
CA GLY A 99 26.70 -7.01 25.91
C GLY A 99 26.91 -7.23 24.41
N ARG A 100 26.87 -8.49 23.93
CA ARG A 100 26.98 -8.87 22.51
C ARG A 100 25.62 -8.95 21.82
N LEU A 101 24.58 -9.43 22.52
CA LEU A 101 23.21 -9.54 22.01
C LEU A 101 22.24 -8.61 22.74
N THR A 102 21.17 -8.22 22.05
CA THR A 102 20.08 -7.41 22.60
C THR A 102 18.78 -7.79 21.92
N VAL A 103 17.70 -7.91 22.70
CA VAL A 103 16.33 -8.01 22.17
C VAL A 103 15.96 -6.69 21.49
N ALA A 104 15.90 -6.71 20.16
CA ALA A 104 15.72 -5.55 19.30
C ALA A 104 14.25 -5.14 19.14
N ALA A 105 13.36 -6.12 19.06
CA ALA A 105 11.94 -5.88 18.88
C ALA A 105 11.08 -7.02 19.42
N SER A 106 9.95 -6.70 20.04
CA SER A 106 8.87 -7.62 20.37
C SER A 106 7.75 -7.40 19.35
N ASN A 107 7.74 -8.22 18.28
CA ASN A 107 6.83 -8.04 17.16
C ASN A 107 5.45 -8.69 17.43
N SER A 108 5.44 -9.82 18.11
CA SER A 108 4.23 -10.45 18.65
C SER A 108 4.58 -11.12 19.97
N LEU A 109 3.66 -11.91 20.53
CA LEU A 109 3.88 -12.60 21.79
C LEU A 109 4.97 -13.67 21.66
N VAL A 110 4.93 -14.44 20.58
CA VAL A 110 5.92 -15.48 20.29
C VAL A 110 6.80 -15.14 19.09
N SER A 111 6.97 -13.84 18.78
CA SER A 111 7.96 -13.46 17.79
C SER A 111 8.71 -12.19 18.12
N VAL A 112 10.01 -12.37 18.25
CA VAL A 112 10.98 -11.40 18.73
C VAL A 112 12.08 -11.26 17.69
N ALA A 113 12.71 -10.09 17.61
CA ALA A 113 13.96 -9.94 16.87
C ALA A 113 15.09 -9.71 17.87
N VAL A 114 16.19 -10.43 17.68
CA VAL A 114 17.45 -10.26 18.41
C VAL A 114 18.47 -9.63 17.46
N SER A 115 19.32 -8.77 17.99
CA SER A 115 20.32 -8.03 17.24
C SER A 115 21.60 -7.91 18.04
N GLY A 116 22.75 -7.94 17.38
CA GLY A 116 24.02 -7.93 18.06
C GLY A 116 25.21 -8.23 17.17
N ASP A 117 26.29 -8.68 17.80
CA ASP A 117 27.49 -9.13 17.11
C ASP A 117 27.17 -10.36 16.26
N GLU A 118 27.68 -10.43 15.03
CA GLU A 118 27.31 -11.47 14.06
C GLU A 118 27.67 -12.89 14.51
N ASP A 119 28.81 -13.03 15.18
CA ASP A 119 29.29 -14.29 15.77
C ASP A 119 28.38 -14.74 16.92
N ALA A 120 28.00 -13.82 17.81
CA ALA A 120 27.04 -14.11 18.88
C ALA A 120 25.65 -14.47 18.34
N VAL A 121 25.21 -13.84 17.25
CA VAL A 121 23.95 -14.20 16.59
C VAL A 121 24.05 -15.59 15.95
N ALA A 122 25.21 -15.97 15.41
CA ALA A 122 25.42 -17.32 14.88
C ALA A 122 25.42 -18.37 16.00
N GLU A 123 26.11 -18.11 17.12
CA GLU A 123 26.06 -18.96 18.32
C GLU A 123 24.62 -19.14 18.83
N LEU A 124 23.82 -18.07 18.85
CA LEU A 124 22.40 -18.15 19.21
C LEU A 124 21.58 -18.97 18.19
N GLU A 125 21.84 -18.82 16.89
CA GLU A 125 21.17 -19.62 15.85
C GLU A 125 21.44 -21.11 16.02
N ASP A 126 22.69 -21.50 16.33
CA ASP A 126 23.05 -22.90 16.61
C ASP A 126 22.26 -23.45 17.81
N VAL A 127 22.16 -22.69 18.90
CA VAL A 127 21.36 -23.06 20.08
C VAL A 127 19.88 -23.22 19.73
N LEU A 128 19.33 -22.28 18.95
CA LEU A 128 17.92 -22.33 18.53
C LEU A 128 17.64 -23.49 17.59
N GLU A 129 18.61 -23.88 16.75
CA GLU A 129 18.50 -25.04 15.88
C GLU A 129 18.49 -26.34 16.68
N ASP A 130 19.36 -26.47 17.69
CA ASP A 130 19.38 -27.61 18.62
C ASP A 130 18.09 -27.74 19.45
N GLU A 131 17.45 -26.61 19.77
CA GLU A 131 16.16 -26.55 20.50
C GLU A 131 14.92 -26.69 19.59
N GLU A 132 15.11 -26.84 18.27
CA GLU A 132 14.03 -26.83 17.26
C GLU A 132 13.15 -25.55 17.31
N GLU A 133 13.71 -24.43 17.77
CA GLU A 133 13.04 -23.14 17.81
C GLU A 133 13.13 -22.42 16.44
N PHE A 134 12.00 -21.85 15.98
CA PHE A 134 11.98 -21.11 14.73
C PHE A 134 12.92 -19.91 14.78
N HIS A 135 13.83 -19.82 13.82
CA HIS A 135 14.65 -18.63 13.61
C HIS A 135 14.83 -18.30 12.13
N ARG A 136 15.08 -17.03 11.83
CA ARG A 136 15.37 -16.56 10.47
C ARG A 136 16.20 -15.28 10.48
N ARG A 137 17.38 -15.33 9.88
CA ARG A 137 18.24 -14.17 9.71
C ARG A 137 17.57 -13.06 8.88
N LEU A 138 17.69 -11.82 9.34
CA LEU A 138 17.09 -10.64 8.71
C LEU A 138 18.09 -9.98 7.76
N LYS A 139 17.61 -9.59 6.58
CA LYS A 139 18.42 -8.85 5.60
C LYS A 139 18.47 -7.37 5.98
N VAL A 140 19.38 -7.03 6.88
CA VAL A 140 19.64 -5.67 7.33
C VAL A 140 21.14 -5.39 7.26
N ASP A 141 21.50 -4.14 7.03
CA ASP A 141 22.88 -3.67 6.98
C ASP A 141 23.47 -3.43 8.39
N LYS A 142 22.60 -3.27 9.41
CA LYS A 142 22.98 -2.90 10.78
C LYS A 142 22.13 -3.61 11.82
N ALA A 143 22.72 -3.93 12.97
CA ALA A 143 22.00 -4.36 14.18
C ALA A 143 21.27 -3.18 14.85
N TYR A 144 20.13 -2.78 14.28
CA TYR A 144 19.26 -1.74 14.86
C TYR A 144 18.72 -2.16 16.24
N HIS A 145 18.43 -1.18 17.11
CA HIS A 145 17.91 -1.40 18.46
C HIS A 145 18.85 -2.23 19.36
N SER A 146 20.16 -2.11 19.11
CA SER A 146 21.21 -2.79 19.87
C SER A 146 22.27 -1.79 20.37
N ASN A 147 23.22 -2.31 21.14
CA ASN A 147 24.42 -1.56 21.53
C ASN A 147 25.20 -0.99 20.34
N HIS A 148 25.05 -1.55 19.13
CA HIS A 148 25.75 -1.08 17.92
C HIS A 148 25.33 0.32 17.48
N ILE A 149 24.09 0.72 17.77
CA ILE A 149 23.56 2.03 17.39
C ILE A 149 23.87 3.09 18.45
N ARG A 150 24.29 2.72 19.67
CA ARG A 150 24.60 3.69 20.73
C ARG A 150 25.59 4.79 20.33
N PRO A 151 26.69 4.50 19.58
CA PRO A 151 27.59 5.56 19.10
C PRO A 151 26.92 6.60 18.19
N CYS A 152 25.78 6.26 17.58
CA CYS A 152 25.02 7.14 16.71
C CYS A 152 24.11 8.11 17.49
N TYR A 153 23.84 7.84 18.77
CA TYR A 153 22.83 8.57 19.56
C TYR A 153 23.15 10.06 19.68
N ALA A 154 24.30 10.40 20.28
CA ALA A 154 24.66 11.80 20.54
C ALA A 154 24.83 12.63 19.26
N PRO A 155 25.54 12.16 18.22
CA PRO A 155 25.63 12.89 16.94
C PRO A 155 24.27 13.13 16.28
N TYR A 156 23.35 12.15 16.38
CA TYR A 156 22.01 12.29 15.83
C TYR A 156 21.16 13.30 16.60
N VAL A 157 21.17 13.26 17.93
CA VAL A 157 20.46 14.24 18.78
C VAL A 157 20.97 15.65 18.50
N GLU A 158 22.30 15.86 18.47
CA GLU A 158 22.89 17.17 18.19
C GLU A 158 22.44 17.71 16.82
N ALA A 159 22.29 16.82 15.83
CA ALA A 159 21.81 17.20 14.52
C ALA A 159 20.32 17.58 14.51
N LEU A 160 19.47 16.84 15.24
CA LEU A 160 18.05 17.16 15.39
C LEU A 160 17.84 18.50 16.10
N GLU A 161 18.62 18.79 17.15
CA GLU A 161 18.58 20.06 17.88
C GLU A 161 18.89 21.26 16.96
N LYS A 162 19.86 21.11 16.05
CA LYS A 162 20.21 22.15 15.07
C LYS A 162 19.11 22.40 14.04
N LEU A 163 18.29 21.40 13.73
CA LEU A 163 17.16 21.53 12.81
C LEU A 163 15.98 22.29 13.42
N ARG A 164 15.97 22.52 14.74
CA ARG A 164 14.90 23.22 15.46
C ARG A 164 13.53 22.63 15.15
N ILE A 165 13.45 21.30 15.18
CA ILE A 165 12.20 20.57 14.94
C ILE A 165 11.22 20.94 16.06
N GLU A 166 10.03 21.35 15.66
CA GLU A 166 8.94 21.61 16.58
C GLU A 166 7.92 20.46 16.51
N ALA A 167 7.68 19.82 17.66
CA ALA A 167 6.56 18.93 17.85
C ALA A 167 5.30 19.75 18.13
N ARG A 168 4.19 19.44 17.45
CA ARG A 168 2.93 20.17 17.56
C ARG A 168 1.96 19.46 18.49
N ARG A 169 1.15 20.23 19.20
CA ARG A 169 0.07 19.70 20.05
C ARG A 169 -1.17 19.47 19.19
N PHE A 170 -1.86 18.35 19.40
CA PHE A 170 -3.03 17.98 18.59
C PHE A 170 -4.21 18.96 18.69
N HIS A 171 -4.34 19.67 19.82
CA HIS A 171 -5.42 20.65 20.02
C HIS A 171 -5.37 21.82 19.01
N GLU A 172 -4.22 22.05 18.36
CA GLU A 172 -4.03 23.13 17.40
C GLU A 172 -4.42 22.76 15.96
N ILE A 173 -4.58 21.46 15.64
CA ILE A 173 -4.63 21.00 14.24
C ILE A 173 -5.93 20.30 13.85
N MET A 174 -6.67 19.63 14.75
CA MET A 174 -7.87 18.86 14.38
C MET A 174 -8.93 18.71 15.47
N HIS A 175 -10.21 18.93 15.12
CA HIS A 175 -11.38 18.77 16.01
C HIS A 175 -11.77 17.31 16.36
N ARG A 176 -10.92 16.29 16.12
CA ARG A 176 -11.21 14.89 16.50
C ARG A 176 -9.96 14.12 16.91
N ARG A 177 -10.10 13.29 17.94
CA ARG A 177 -9.04 12.54 18.65
C ARG A 177 -8.38 11.51 17.73
N CYS A 178 -7.06 11.57 17.60
CA CYS A 178 -6.24 10.47 17.09
C CYS A 178 -5.36 10.01 18.24
N HIS A 179 -5.37 8.71 18.53
CA HIS A 179 -4.59 8.14 19.62
C HIS A 179 -3.27 7.58 19.08
N TRP A 180 -2.18 7.98 19.72
CA TRP A 180 -0.86 7.42 19.44
C TRP A 180 -0.40 6.56 20.62
N PHE A 181 -0.12 5.29 20.34
CA PHE A 181 0.50 4.37 21.28
C PHE A 181 1.97 4.21 20.88
N SER A 182 2.86 4.69 21.74
CA SER A 182 4.32 4.62 21.52
C SER A 182 4.80 3.18 21.72
N SER A 183 5.59 2.68 20.76
CA SER A 183 6.27 1.38 20.88
C SER A 183 7.68 1.48 21.47
N VAL A 184 8.13 2.70 21.77
CA VAL A 184 9.43 2.97 22.43
C VAL A 184 9.22 3.18 23.93
N ASP A 185 8.15 3.89 24.28
CA ASP A 185 7.76 4.22 25.65
C ASP A 185 6.32 3.72 25.88
N VAL A 186 6.21 2.51 26.41
CA VAL A 186 4.93 1.83 26.60
C VAL A 186 4.39 2.18 27.98
N SER A 187 3.37 3.04 28.02
CA SER A 187 2.66 3.41 29.25
C SER A 187 1.32 2.69 29.45
N GLY A 188 0.90 1.87 28.47
CA GLY A 188 -0.43 1.25 28.43
C GLY A 188 -1.56 2.22 28.06
N LYS A 189 -1.26 3.50 27.84
CA LYS A 189 -2.22 4.55 27.48
C LYS A 189 -1.74 5.28 26.23
N PRO A 190 -2.64 5.94 25.48
CA PRO A 190 -2.21 6.80 24.40
C PRO A 190 -1.39 7.97 24.96
N VAL A 191 -0.39 8.40 24.21
CA VAL A 191 0.41 9.56 24.54
C VAL A 191 -0.49 10.79 24.61
N ALA A 192 -0.44 11.49 25.75
CA ALA A 192 -1.25 12.67 25.96
C ALA A 192 -0.82 13.80 25.02
N THR A 193 -1.80 14.46 24.41
CA THR A 193 -1.57 15.45 23.35
C THR A 193 -1.06 16.79 23.86
N ASP A 194 -1.18 17.01 25.16
CA ASP A 194 -0.79 18.19 25.93
C ASP A 194 0.43 17.94 26.84
N ASP A 195 1.03 16.76 26.76
CA ASP A 195 2.23 16.40 27.50
C ASP A 195 3.45 17.17 26.97
N VAL A 196 3.85 18.20 27.71
CA VAL A 196 4.94 19.11 27.34
C VAL A 196 6.28 18.38 27.29
N ASP A 197 6.55 17.52 28.27
CA ASP A 197 7.81 16.78 28.36
C ASP A 197 7.94 15.81 27.18
N MET A 198 6.83 15.17 26.81
CA MET A 198 6.79 14.31 25.64
C MET A 198 6.97 15.07 24.32
N MET A 199 6.37 16.26 24.18
CA MET A 199 6.59 17.09 22.98
C MET A 199 8.05 17.54 22.85
N GLN A 200 8.69 17.88 23.97
CA GLN A 200 10.11 18.22 24.00
C GLN A 200 10.98 17.01 23.64
N ARG A 201 10.67 15.83 24.20
CA ARG A 201 11.33 14.57 23.82
C ARG A 201 11.13 14.27 22.34
N LEU A 202 9.93 14.39 21.80
CA LEU A 202 9.65 14.20 20.36
C LEU A 202 10.53 15.08 19.47
N ALA A 203 10.70 16.35 19.84
CA ALA A 203 11.52 17.31 19.11
C ALA A 203 13.03 17.01 19.17
N ALA A 204 13.52 16.37 20.23
CA ALA A 204 14.95 16.24 20.49
C ALA A 204 15.47 14.79 20.52
N THR A 205 14.97 13.97 21.45
CA THR A 205 15.60 12.69 21.82
C THR A 205 14.80 11.45 21.43
N TYR A 206 13.48 11.54 21.25
CA TYR A 206 12.63 10.40 20.96
C TYR A 206 13.02 9.69 19.66
N GLY A 207 13.41 10.45 18.63
CA GLY A 207 13.91 9.87 17.40
C GLY A 207 15.16 9.01 17.62
N ALA A 208 16.05 9.45 18.51
CA ALA A 208 17.27 8.71 18.88
C ALA A 208 16.94 7.50 19.75
N ASP A 209 16.04 7.66 20.73
CA ASP A 209 15.51 6.56 21.53
C ASP A 209 14.87 5.49 20.64
N ASN A 210 14.16 5.88 19.58
CA ASN A 210 13.55 4.96 18.63
C ASN A 210 14.55 4.07 17.91
N ILE A 211 15.80 4.50 17.69
CA ILE A 211 16.81 3.66 17.00
C ILE A 211 17.70 2.87 17.96
N THR A 212 17.81 3.30 19.21
CA THR A 212 18.65 2.64 20.22
C THR A 212 17.88 1.71 21.15
N SER A 213 16.60 1.96 21.37
CA SER A 213 15.77 1.18 22.29
C SER A 213 15.02 0.07 21.57
N PRO A 214 14.70 -1.04 22.28
CA PRO A 214 13.86 -2.11 21.73
C PRO A 214 12.50 -1.61 21.27
N VAL A 215 12.03 -2.08 20.11
CA VAL A 215 10.67 -1.77 19.61
C VAL A 215 9.66 -2.72 20.24
N LEU A 216 8.85 -2.22 21.15
CA LEU A 216 7.79 -2.95 21.87
C LEU A 216 6.47 -2.92 21.09
N PHE A 217 6.50 -3.42 19.84
CA PHE A 217 5.37 -3.34 18.91
C PHE A 217 4.15 -4.12 19.40
N SER A 218 4.33 -5.37 19.85
CA SER A 218 3.21 -6.17 20.36
C SER A 218 2.53 -5.50 21.55
N GLN A 219 3.30 -4.88 22.44
CA GLN A 219 2.79 -4.20 23.62
C GLN A 219 2.01 -2.94 23.24
N ALA A 220 2.50 -2.15 22.28
CA ALA A 220 1.77 -0.99 21.76
C ALA A 220 0.44 -1.39 21.09
N VAL A 221 0.44 -2.48 20.31
CA VAL A 221 -0.79 -3.02 19.70
C VAL A 221 -1.76 -3.53 20.76
N THR A 222 -1.29 -4.27 21.76
CA THR A 222 -2.12 -4.72 22.89
C THR A 222 -2.75 -3.53 23.62
N ALA A 223 -1.95 -2.53 24.00
CA ALA A 223 -2.45 -1.33 24.68
C ALA A 223 -3.51 -0.59 23.84
N ALA A 224 -3.31 -0.51 22.52
CA ALA A 224 -4.31 0.08 21.63
C ALA A 224 -5.62 -0.71 21.68
N LEU A 225 -5.56 -2.03 21.49
CA LEU A 225 -6.72 -2.95 21.48
C LEU A 225 -7.49 -3.00 22.79
N GLU A 226 -6.80 -2.82 23.93
CA GLU A 226 -7.40 -2.76 25.26
C GLU A 226 -8.04 -1.40 25.55
N TYR A 227 -7.57 -0.33 24.90
CA TYR A 227 -8.07 1.03 25.12
C TYR A 227 -9.46 1.25 24.52
N GLU A 228 -9.68 0.82 23.26
CA GLU A 228 -10.94 1.01 22.53
C GLU A 228 -11.22 -0.18 21.59
N SER A 229 -12.47 -0.28 21.12
CA SER A 229 -12.84 -1.24 20.08
C SER A 229 -12.59 -0.66 18.68
N TYR A 230 -11.93 -1.43 17.81
CA TYR A 230 -11.65 -1.01 16.42
C TYR A 230 -12.44 -1.85 15.41
N ALA A 231 -12.89 -1.20 14.34
CA ALA A 231 -13.61 -1.88 13.25
C ALA A 231 -12.67 -2.63 12.28
N LEU A 232 -11.43 -2.17 12.14
CA LEU A 232 -10.41 -2.70 11.23
C LEU A 232 -9.02 -2.19 11.63
N ALA A 233 -7.99 -2.77 11.01
CA ALA A 233 -6.60 -2.33 11.03
C ALA A 233 -6.08 -2.11 9.60
N VAL A 234 -5.33 -1.04 9.38
CA VAL A 234 -4.68 -0.72 8.11
C VAL A 234 -3.18 -0.59 8.32
N GLU A 235 -2.40 -1.36 7.58
CA GLU A 235 -0.94 -1.23 7.54
C GLU A 235 -0.53 -0.20 6.50
N VAL A 236 0.02 0.91 6.97
CA VAL A 236 0.52 1.99 6.13
C VAL A 236 1.98 1.75 5.78
N GLY A 237 2.27 1.51 4.50
CA GLY A 237 3.63 1.31 4.03
C GLY A 237 3.70 0.71 2.63
N PRO A 238 4.92 0.50 2.11
CA PRO A 238 5.15 -0.03 0.77
C PRO A 238 4.80 -1.51 0.60
N HIS A 239 4.62 -2.24 1.72
CA HIS A 239 4.26 -3.65 1.75
C HIS A 239 3.74 -4.04 3.14
N PRO A 240 2.77 -4.96 3.28
CA PRO A 240 2.30 -5.45 4.57
C PRO A 240 3.30 -6.40 5.25
N ALA A 241 4.34 -5.84 5.88
CA ALA A 241 5.37 -6.59 6.59
C ALA A 241 4.91 -7.09 7.97
N LEU A 242 3.92 -6.43 8.59
CA LEU A 242 3.52 -6.66 9.98
C LEU A 242 2.25 -7.49 10.12
N ARG A 243 1.59 -7.86 9.02
CA ARG A 243 0.30 -8.58 9.02
C ARG A 243 0.29 -9.80 9.93
N ALA A 244 1.27 -10.70 9.80
CA ALA A 244 1.32 -11.92 10.60
C ALA A 244 1.37 -11.60 12.11
N ARG A 245 2.13 -10.56 12.47
CA ARG A 245 2.39 -10.15 13.86
C ARG A 245 1.19 -9.49 14.49
N VAL A 246 0.56 -8.55 13.78
CA VAL A 246 -0.68 -7.92 14.25
C VAL A 246 -1.80 -8.94 14.39
N VAL A 247 -1.98 -9.82 13.41
CA VAL A 247 -3.04 -10.85 13.46
C VAL A 247 -2.82 -11.80 14.64
N GLU A 248 -1.58 -12.18 14.94
CA GLU A 248 -1.24 -13.00 16.10
C GLU A 248 -1.59 -12.30 17.43
N THR A 249 -1.15 -11.04 17.60
CA THR A 249 -1.47 -10.24 18.80
C THR A 249 -2.98 -10.04 18.95
N VAL A 250 -3.69 -9.73 17.87
CA VAL A 250 -5.15 -9.56 17.86
C VAL A 250 -5.86 -10.84 18.33
N ARG A 251 -5.46 -12.02 17.84
CA ARG A 251 -6.10 -13.28 18.25
C ARG A 251 -5.94 -13.55 19.73
N HIS A 252 -4.81 -13.15 20.31
CA HIS A 252 -4.56 -13.32 21.73
C HIS A 252 -5.38 -12.34 22.57
N VAL A 253 -5.34 -11.04 22.23
CA VAL A 253 -5.99 -9.97 23.01
C VAL A 253 -7.52 -10.02 22.87
N LEU A 254 -8.04 -10.28 21.67
CA LEU A 254 -9.49 -10.27 21.42
C LEU A 254 -10.13 -11.66 21.50
N GLU A 255 -9.51 -12.62 22.20
CA GLU A 255 -10.05 -13.97 22.43
C GLU A 255 -10.53 -14.66 21.13
N LYS A 256 -9.66 -14.73 20.12
CA LYS A 256 -9.94 -15.31 18.78
C LYS A 256 -10.94 -14.54 17.90
N LYS A 257 -11.40 -13.36 18.30
CA LYS A 257 -12.12 -12.46 17.37
C LYS A 257 -11.19 -11.95 16.29
N HIS A 258 -11.73 -11.77 15.08
CA HIS A 258 -10.97 -11.32 13.92
C HIS A 258 -11.13 -9.81 13.75
N LEU A 259 -10.02 -9.06 13.84
CA LEU A 259 -9.95 -7.68 13.38
C LEU A 259 -9.59 -7.68 11.89
N PRO A 260 -10.44 -7.16 10.99
CA PRO A 260 -10.10 -7.04 9.58
C PRO A 260 -8.80 -6.27 9.35
N TYR A 261 -7.91 -6.84 8.54
CA TYR A 261 -6.58 -6.28 8.30
C TYR A 261 -6.31 -6.08 6.81
N HIS A 262 -5.76 -4.93 6.43
CA HIS A 262 -5.35 -4.65 5.06
C HIS A 262 -4.06 -3.83 4.97
N GLY A 263 -3.20 -4.14 4.01
CA GLY A 263 -2.01 -3.33 3.70
C GLY A 263 -2.30 -2.38 2.55
N THR A 264 -1.84 -1.14 2.68
CA THR A 264 -2.06 -0.07 1.69
C THR A 264 -1.40 -0.31 0.33
N LEU A 265 -0.16 -0.82 0.33
CA LEU A 265 0.57 -1.21 -0.87
C LEU A 265 1.12 -2.63 -0.73
N GLN A 266 1.41 -3.28 -1.86
CA GLN A 266 2.01 -4.61 -1.90
C GLN A 266 3.22 -4.65 -2.84
N ARG A 267 4.36 -5.11 -2.32
CA ARG A 267 5.58 -5.39 -3.11
C ARG A 267 5.25 -6.17 -4.38
N GLY A 268 5.76 -5.69 -5.52
CA GLY A 268 5.59 -6.32 -6.83
C GLY A 268 4.19 -6.16 -7.44
N LYS A 269 3.29 -5.41 -6.81
CA LYS A 269 1.96 -5.07 -7.35
C LYS A 269 1.91 -3.61 -7.77
N ASN A 270 1.00 -3.32 -8.70
CA ASN A 270 0.76 -1.95 -9.13
C ASN A 270 0.22 -1.11 -7.96
N ALA A 271 0.86 0.03 -7.69
CA ALA A 271 0.49 0.88 -6.57
C ALA A 271 -0.94 1.45 -6.69
N LYS A 272 -1.37 1.85 -7.90
CA LYS A 272 -2.73 2.35 -8.12
C LYS A 272 -3.76 1.26 -7.79
N GLN A 273 -3.57 0.05 -8.32
CA GLN A 273 -4.45 -1.08 -8.03
C GLN A 273 -4.50 -1.39 -6.52
N SER A 274 -3.35 -1.38 -5.84
CA SER A 274 -3.29 -1.64 -4.38
C SER A 274 -4.10 -0.62 -3.58
N ILE A 275 -4.05 0.65 -3.99
CA ILE A 275 -4.84 1.72 -3.38
C ILE A 275 -6.34 1.58 -3.67
N TYR A 276 -6.72 1.15 -4.87
CA TYR A 276 -8.12 0.82 -5.18
C TYR A 276 -8.63 -0.37 -4.35
N PHE A 277 -7.79 -1.39 -4.11
CA PHE A 277 -8.14 -2.48 -3.20
C PHE A 277 -8.29 -1.98 -1.76
N THR A 278 -7.41 -1.07 -1.31
CA THR A 278 -7.55 -0.42 -0.01
C THR A 278 -8.88 0.31 0.09
N LYS A 279 -9.22 1.12 -0.92
CA LYS A 279 -10.52 1.82 -1.01
C LYS A 279 -11.70 0.86 -0.87
N GLY A 280 -11.69 -0.24 -1.64
CA GLY A 280 -12.74 -1.26 -1.57
C GLY A 280 -12.81 -1.93 -0.21
N PHE A 281 -11.65 -2.25 0.39
CA PHE A 281 -11.57 -2.83 1.73
C PHE A 281 -12.22 -1.93 2.78
N LEU A 282 -11.96 -0.62 2.72
CA LEU A 282 -12.56 0.38 3.59
C LEU A 282 -14.06 0.48 3.37
N TRP A 283 -14.49 0.62 2.11
CA TRP A 283 -15.90 0.77 1.73
C TRP A 283 -16.78 -0.38 2.21
N VAL A 284 -16.30 -1.62 2.14
CA VAL A 284 -17.06 -2.80 2.60
C VAL A 284 -17.23 -2.84 4.13
N ARG A 285 -16.38 -2.13 4.89
CA ARG A 285 -16.24 -2.33 6.34
C ARG A 285 -16.64 -1.14 7.19
N LEU A 286 -16.49 0.08 6.69
CA LEU A 286 -16.94 1.27 7.39
C LEU A 286 -18.26 1.74 6.80
N ARG A 287 -19.10 2.35 7.64
CA ARG A 287 -20.36 2.97 7.19
C ARG A 287 -20.06 4.19 6.32
N GLU A 288 -20.97 4.52 5.40
CA GLU A 288 -20.85 5.67 4.48
C GLU A 288 -20.59 7.00 5.22
N GLU A 289 -21.13 7.13 6.42
CA GLU A 289 -20.92 8.30 7.30
C GLU A 289 -19.44 8.54 7.66
N PHE A 290 -18.60 7.50 7.57
CA PHE A 290 -17.17 7.54 7.90
C PHE A 290 -16.27 7.49 6.66
N ILE A 291 -16.80 7.34 5.44
CA ILE A 291 -15.97 7.31 4.22
C ILE A 291 -16.49 8.26 3.13
N ASP A 292 -15.66 9.24 2.74
CA ASP A 292 -15.83 10.01 1.50
C ASP A 292 -15.05 9.38 0.34
N VAL A 293 -15.68 8.39 -0.28
CA VAL A 293 -15.16 7.63 -1.43
C VAL A 293 -14.87 8.55 -2.63
N SER A 294 -15.64 9.62 -2.78
CA SER A 294 -15.52 10.57 -3.90
C SER A 294 -14.33 11.50 -3.72
N LYS A 295 -14.08 11.96 -2.50
CA LYS A 295 -12.90 12.77 -2.16
C LYS A 295 -11.62 11.95 -2.32
N PHE A 296 -11.62 10.70 -1.84
CA PHE A 296 -10.51 9.78 -2.05
C PHE A 296 -10.17 9.59 -3.53
N GLU A 297 -11.17 9.36 -4.39
CA GLU A 297 -10.97 9.20 -5.84
C GLU A 297 -10.34 10.45 -6.48
N ARG A 298 -10.86 11.64 -6.14
CA ARG A 298 -10.32 12.91 -6.64
C ARG A 298 -8.85 13.06 -6.22
N SER A 299 -8.50 12.70 -5.00
CA SER A 299 -7.14 12.80 -4.47
C SER A 299 -6.17 11.85 -5.19
N ILE A 300 -6.60 10.61 -5.52
CA ILE A 300 -5.80 9.70 -6.36
C ILE A 300 -5.54 10.32 -7.74
N HIS A 301 -6.56 10.91 -8.37
CA HIS A 301 -6.41 11.52 -9.68
C HIS A 301 -5.47 12.73 -9.66
N VAL A 302 -5.54 13.57 -8.63
CA VAL A 302 -4.61 14.70 -8.46
C VAL A 302 -3.17 14.21 -8.30
N LEU A 303 -2.94 13.19 -7.48
CA LEU A 303 -1.62 12.58 -7.31
C LEU A 303 -1.09 11.96 -8.62
N ALA A 304 -1.96 11.31 -9.39
CA ALA A 304 -1.58 10.68 -10.66
C ALA A 304 -1.35 11.68 -11.81
N ALA A 305 -1.98 12.86 -11.76
CA ALA A 305 -1.94 13.85 -12.84
C ALA A 305 -0.68 14.72 -12.83
N GLY A 306 0.02 14.82 -11.69
CA GLY A 306 1.14 15.73 -11.48
C GLY A 306 0.69 17.19 -11.38
N SER A 307 1.29 17.93 -10.43
CA SER A 307 0.96 19.33 -10.11
C SER A 307 1.02 20.24 -11.34
N SER A 308 -0.14 20.54 -11.91
CA SER A 308 -0.36 21.65 -12.84
C SER A 308 -1.79 22.14 -12.65
N LYS A 309 -1.95 23.46 -12.43
CA LYS A 309 -3.24 24.10 -12.11
C LYS A 309 -4.33 23.82 -13.16
N GLU A 310 -3.96 23.54 -14.41
CA GLU A 310 -4.88 23.16 -15.49
C GLU A 310 -5.44 21.73 -15.35
N LYS A 311 -4.66 20.76 -14.83
CA LYS A 311 -5.14 19.38 -14.63
C LYS A 311 -6.05 19.27 -13.41
N GLU A 312 -5.81 20.08 -12.39
CA GLU A 312 -6.64 20.18 -11.19
C GLU A 312 -8.05 20.73 -11.52
N GLN A 313 -8.15 21.68 -12.46
CA GLN A 313 -9.43 22.14 -13.02
C GLN A 313 -10.15 21.08 -13.87
N ARG A 314 -9.41 20.24 -14.61
CA ARG A 314 -10.00 19.11 -15.36
C ARG A 314 -10.54 18.00 -14.43
N SER A 315 -9.84 17.71 -13.32
CA SER A 315 -10.31 16.75 -12.30
C SER A 315 -11.58 17.24 -11.58
N ARG A 316 -11.66 18.54 -11.25
CA ARG A 316 -12.89 19.16 -10.69
C ARG A 316 -14.12 19.03 -11.60
N LYS A 317 -13.94 18.94 -12.92
CA LYS A 317 -15.03 18.74 -13.91
C LYS A 317 -15.51 17.28 -14.01
N ARG A 318 -14.75 16.30 -13.51
CA ARG A 318 -15.13 14.89 -13.48
C ARG A 318 -15.55 14.51 -12.07
N THR A 319 -16.71 14.97 -11.63
CA THR A 319 -17.36 14.37 -10.47
C THR A 319 -17.86 12.98 -10.88
N PRO A 320 -17.39 11.89 -10.24
CA PRO A 320 -17.98 10.58 -10.47
C PRO A 320 -19.46 10.66 -10.06
N ARG A 321 -20.37 10.34 -10.99
CA ARG A 321 -21.78 10.18 -10.67
C ARG A 321 -21.97 8.77 -10.10
N ILE A 322 -22.63 8.68 -8.95
CA ILE A 322 -23.10 7.41 -8.41
C ILE A 322 -24.15 6.89 -9.39
N VAL A 323 -23.84 5.80 -10.08
CA VAL A 323 -24.85 5.03 -10.83
C VAL A 323 -25.59 4.21 -9.76
N LYS A 324 -26.74 4.72 -9.31
CA LYS A 324 -27.56 4.09 -8.26
C LYS A 324 -28.25 2.80 -8.72
N GLU A 325 -28.12 2.44 -9.99
CA GLU A 325 -28.77 1.29 -10.61
C GLU A 325 -27.77 0.51 -11.48
N LEU A 326 -26.63 0.12 -10.91
CA LEU A 326 -25.97 -1.07 -11.44
C LEU A 326 -26.93 -2.23 -11.22
N LEU A 327 -27.57 -2.69 -12.30
CA LEU A 327 -28.40 -3.89 -12.33
C LEU A 327 -27.72 -4.98 -11.49
N THR A 328 -28.43 -5.43 -10.47
CA THR A 328 -28.07 -6.54 -9.57
C THR A 328 -28.01 -7.85 -10.37
N TYR A 329 -27.01 -8.02 -11.22
CA TYR A 329 -26.61 -9.34 -11.68
C TYR A 329 -25.67 -9.93 -10.63
N LEU A 330 -26.11 -11.03 -10.03
CA LEU A 330 -25.29 -11.92 -9.21
C LEU A 330 -23.97 -12.19 -9.93
N TRP A 331 -22.87 -11.64 -9.41
CA TRP A 331 -21.52 -12.11 -9.69
C TRP A 331 -21.36 -13.52 -9.11
N ASN A 332 -21.98 -14.50 -9.76
CA ASN A 332 -21.69 -15.91 -9.50
C ASN A 332 -20.54 -16.33 -10.39
N HIS A 333 -19.43 -16.68 -9.75
CA HIS A 333 -18.25 -17.28 -10.35
C HIS A 333 -18.60 -18.66 -10.96
N PHE A 334 -19.11 -18.69 -12.19
CA PHE A 334 -19.13 -19.85 -13.11
C PHE A 334 -19.03 -19.34 -14.56
N PRO A 335 -18.49 -20.14 -15.50
CA PRO A 335 -17.96 -19.62 -16.76
C PRO A 335 -19.10 -19.32 -17.74
N ILE A 336 -19.54 -18.06 -17.78
CA ILE A 336 -20.41 -17.53 -18.83
C ILE A 336 -19.64 -16.38 -19.52
N PRO A 337 -19.70 -16.23 -20.85
CA PRO A 337 -18.75 -15.44 -21.62
C PRO A 337 -18.77 -13.96 -21.23
N HIS A 338 -17.57 -13.39 -21.18
CA HIS A 338 -17.24 -12.06 -20.71
C HIS A 338 -18.11 -10.94 -21.31
N VAL A 339 -18.90 -10.28 -20.47
CA VAL A 339 -19.44 -8.95 -20.78
C VAL A 339 -18.31 -7.95 -20.53
N VAL A 340 -17.67 -7.49 -21.61
CA VAL A 340 -16.62 -6.47 -21.52
C VAL A 340 -17.27 -5.08 -21.54
N THR A 341 -17.31 -4.41 -20.40
CA THR A 341 -17.59 -2.98 -20.33
C THR A 341 -16.32 -2.19 -20.61
N ALA A 342 -16.04 -1.93 -21.89
CA ALA A 342 -14.96 -1.01 -22.27
C ALA A 342 -15.35 0.45 -21.93
N PRO A 343 -14.38 1.33 -21.59
CA PRO A 343 -14.69 2.71 -21.26
C PRO A 343 -15.14 3.47 -22.51
N LEU A 344 -16.36 4.03 -22.45
CA LEU A 344 -16.97 4.91 -23.46
C LEU A 344 -16.19 6.23 -23.73
N GLU A 345 -14.98 6.40 -23.19
CA GLU A 345 -14.19 7.63 -23.35
C GLU A 345 -13.55 7.74 -24.75
N ALA A 346 -13.29 6.63 -25.44
CA ALA A 346 -12.72 6.66 -26.79
C ALA A 346 -13.72 7.13 -27.88
N ALA A 347 -15.03 6.94 -27.67
CA ALA A 347 -16.05 7.36 -28.63
C ALA A 347 -16.35 8.87 -28.61
N ARG A 348 -16.02 9.57 -27.52
CA ARG A 348 -16.32 11.01 -27.37
C ARG A 348 -15.43 11.93 -28.21
N ALA A 349 -14.26 11.46 -28.66
CA ALA A 349 -13.29 12.31 -29.34
C ALA A 349 -13.54 12.50 -30.85
N GLY A 350 -14.42 11.71 -31.47
CA GLY A 350 -14.67 11.74 -32.94
C GLY A 350 -16.10 12.05 -33.37
N LEU A 351 -17.06 12.18 -32.44
CA LEU A 351 -18.48 12.37 -32.76
C LEU A 351 -18.83 13.72 -33.43
N ALA A 352 -17.90 14.69 -33.43
CA ALA A 352 -18.12 15.98 -34.06
C ALA A 352 -17.93 15.97 -35.59
N GLU A 353 -17.31 14.94 -36.16
CA GLU A 353 -16.93 14.88 -37.58
C GLU A 353 -17.66 13.78 -38.39
N TRP A 354 -18.58 13.03 -37.78
CA TRP A 354 -19.29 11.95 -38.47
C TRP A 354 -20.47 12.45 -39.34
N PRO A 355 -20.72 11.82 -40.52
CA PRO A 355 -21.80 12.21 -41.40
C PRO A 355 -23.15 11.94 -40.74
N ARG A 356 -24.01 12.96 -40.74
CA ARG A 356 -25.40 12.85 -40.27
C ARG A 356 -26.14 11.87 -41.19
N GLY A 357 -26.75 10.83 -40.60
CA GLY A 357 -27.57 9.87 -41.34
C GLY A 357 -28.88 10.50 -41.84
N ALA A 358 -29.64 9.73 -42.63
CA ALA A 358 -30.89 10.14 -43.28
C ALA A 358 -32.05 10.49 -42.31
N LEU A 359 -31.85 10.30 -41.01
CA LEU A 359 -32.74 10.76 -39.94
C LEU A 359 -31.94 11.80 -39.17
N ASP A 360 -32.49 13.00 -39.01
CA ASP A 360 -31.86 14.23 -38.46
C ASP A 360 -31.42 14.13 -36.98
N GLN A 361 -31.19 12.91 -36.49
CA GLN A 361 -30.67 12.57 -35.18
C GLN A 361 -29.27 11.95 -35.30
N PRO A 362 -28.34 12.28 -34.38
CA PRO A 362 -27.02 11.64 -34.36
C PRO A 362 -27.18 10.17 -33.97
N VAL A 363 -27.13 9.28 -34.96
CA VAL A 363 -27.11 7.83 -34.76
C VAL A 363 -25.66 7.37 -34.71
N PHE A 364 -25.28 6.69 -33.63
CA PHE A 364 -23.98 6.02 -33.56
C PHE A 364 -23.95 4.89 -34.60
N PRO A 365 -22.97 4.86 -35.52
CA PRO A 365 -22.97 3.91 -36.62
C PRO A 365 -22.90 2.48 -36.10
N ALA A 366 -23.62 1.56 -36.74
CA ALA A 366 -23.58 0.12 -36.41
C ALA A 366 -22.13 -0.43 -36.39
N ALA A 367 -21.29 0.07 -37.30
CA ALA A 367 -19.86 -0.25 -37.35
C ALA A 367 -19.07 0.21 -36.10
N GLY A 368 -19.51 1.26 -35.41
CA GLY A 368 -18.88 1.73 -34.18
C GLY A 368 -19.00 0.72 -33.03
N TYR A 369 -20.07 -0.06 -32.96
CA TYR A 369 -20.20 -1.15 -31.99
C TYR A 369 -19.22 -2.29 -32.25
N VAL A 370 -19.00 -2.62 -33.53
CA VAL A 370 -18.00 -3.62 -33.95
C VAL A 370 -16.60 -3.15 -33.54
N VAL A 371 -16.24 -1.91 -33.83
CA VAL A 371 -14.94 -1.32 -33.42
C VAL A 371 -14.77 -1.35 -31.91
N THR A 372 -15.82 -1.02 -31.15
CA THR A 372 -15.76 -1.02 -29.68
C THR A 372 -15.55 -2.42 -29.12
N ALA A 373 -16.21 -3.43 -29.70
CA ALA A 373 -16.03 -4.83 -29.32
C ALA A 373 -14.64 -5.38 -29.71
N LEU A 374 -14.06 -4.94 -30.83
CA LEU A 374 -12.69 -5.28 -31.23
C LEU A 374 -11.65 -4.68 -30.26
N GLU A 375 -11.77 -3.39 -29.92
CA GLU A 375 -10.88 -2.71 -28.95
C GLU A 375 -10.96 -3.34 -27.56
N ALA A 376 -12.16 -3.72 -27.12
CA ALA A 376 -12.39 -4.46 -25.89
C ALA A 376 -11.64 -5.81 -25.89
N ALA A 377 -11.74 -6.58 -26.98
CA ALA A 377 -11.05 -7.86 -27.13
C ALA A 377 -9.53 -7.69 -27.13
N LEU A 378 -9.01 -6.65 -27.81
CA LEU A 378 -7.59 -6.32 -27.86
C LEU A 378 -7.03 -5.92 -26.49
N SER A 379 -7.78 -5.10 -25.73
CA SER A 379 -7.38 -4.69 -24.38
C SER A 379 -7.32 -5.88 -23.41
N SER A 380 -8.25 -6.83 -23.51
CA SER A 380 -8.24 -8.05 -22.69
C SER A 380 -7.11 -9.01 -23.09
N ALA A 381 -6.78 -9.11 -24.38
CA ALA A 381 -5.65 -9.92 -24.86
C ALA A 381 -4.29 -9.35 -24.39
N GLY A 382 -4.15 -8.03 -24.30
CA GLY A 382 -2.95 -7.38 -23.77
C GLY A 382 -2.70 -7.67 -22.28
N GLU A 383 -3.76 -7.88 -21.49
CA GLU A 383 -3.66 -8.22 -20.06
C GLU A 383 -3.39 -9.71 -19.81
N ALA A 384 -3.78 -10.58 -20.75
CA ALA A 384 -3.51 -12.01 -20.73
C ALA A 384 -2.21 -12.35 -21.49
N ALA A 385 -1.07 -12.26 -20.79
CA ALA A 385 0.20 -12.88 -21.18
C ALA A 385 0.88 -12.39 -22.49
N GLY A 386 0.82 -11.09 -22.81
CA GLY A 386 1.66 -10.51 -23.88
C GLY A 386 1.38 -11.04 -25.29
N ALA A 387 0.21 -11.65 -25.51
CA ALA A 387 -0.22 -12.12 -26.81
C ALA A 387 -0.71 -10.95 -27.68
N THR A 388 -0.19 -10.85 -28.90
CA THR A 388 -0.76 -9.98 -29.94
C THR A 388 -1.93 -10.72 -30.58
N ALA A 389 -3.14 -10.19 -30.50
CA ALA A 389 -4.29 -10.79 -31.18
C ALA A 389 -4.07 -10.71 -32.71
N ARG A 390 -3.97 -11.87 -33.36
CA ARG A 390 -3.71 -11.97 -34.82
C ARG A 390 -4.98 -12.12 -35.65
N MET A 391 -6.10 -12.55 -35.06
CA MET A 391 -7.41 -12.67 -35.70
C MET A 391 -8.49 -12.47 -34.64
N VAL A 392 -9.57 -11.76 -34.97
CA VAL A 392 -10.76 -11.64 -34.12
C VAL A 392 -11.97 -12.07 -34.94
N GLU A 393 -12.62 -13.14 -34.48
CA GLU A 393 -13.84 -13.66 -35.10
C GLU A 393 -15.05 -13.21 -34.26
N MET A 394 -16.10 -12.75 -34.94
CA MET A 394 -17.34 -12.30 -34.30
C MET A 394 -18.50 -13.16 -34.80
N GLU A 395 -19.01 -14.03 -33.94
CA GLU A 395 -20.18 -14.84 -34.22
C GLU A 395 -21.41 -14.29 -33.49
N ASN A 396 -22.59 -14.40 -34.12
CA ASN A 396 -23.90 -14.04 -33.54
C ASN A 396 -24.02 -12.58 -33.03
N PHE A 397 -23.36 -11.64 -33.72
CA PHE A 397 -23.39 -10.22 -33.37
C PHE A 397 -24.79 -9.62 -33.57
N THR A 398 -25.40 -9.15 -32.47
CA THR A 398 -26.74 -8.54 -32.47
C THR A 398 -26.66 -7.15 -31.86
N ILE A 399 -27.16 -6.12 -32.56
CA ILE A 399 -27.28 -4.76 -32.00
C ILE A 399 -28.70 -4.57 -31.49
N ASN A 400 -28.86 -4.66 -30.17
CA ASN A 400 -30.11 -4.29 -29.51
C ASN A 400 -30.05 -2.79 -29.16
N LEU A 401 -30.75 -1.96 -29.94
CA LEU A 401 -30.94 -0.55 -29.60
C LEU A 401 -32.06 -0.41 -28.57
N TYR A 402 -31.71 -0.15 -27.32
CA TYR A 402 -32.67 0.26 -26.30
C TYR A 402 -32.60 1.78 -26.11
N MET A 403 -33.68 2.49 -26.44
CA MET A 403 -33.88 3.88 -26.03
C MET A 403 -34.83 3.89 -24.82
N PRO A 404 -34.38 4.32 -23.63
CA PRO A 404 -35.34 4.66 -22.58
C PRO A 404 -36.07 5.95 -22.97
N GLU A 405 -37.40 5.96 -22.79
CA GLU A 405 -38.19 7.18 -22.94
C GLU A 405 -37.71 8.27 -21.98
N SER A 406 -37.58 9.48 -22.53
CA SER A 406 -37.05 10.66 -21.88
C SER A 406 -37.90 11.10 -20.68
N THR A 407 -37.30 11.10 -19.48
CA THR A 407 -37.72 12.02 -18.42
C THR A 407 -36.57 12.93 -18.05
N ALA A 408 -36.64 14.16 -18.57
CA ALA A 408 -36.05 15.42 -18.10
C ALA A 408 -34.57 15.43 -17.66
N VAL A 409 -33.77 16.13 -18.48
CA VAL A 409 -32.40 16.66 -18.21
C VAL A 409 -31.28 15.62 -18.23
N GLY A 410 -31.07 15.00 -19.40
CA GLY A 410 -29.85 14.26 -19.73
C GLY A 410 -29.84 13.87 -21.20
N MET A 411 -28.67 13.97 -21.86
CA MET A 411 -28.47 13.40 -23.20
C MET A 411 -28.78 11.89 -23.16
N PRO A 412 -29.40 11.32 -24.21
CA PRO A 412 -29.69 9.89 -24.25
C PRO A 412 -28.39 9.09 -24.17
N GLU A 413 -28.26 8.22 -23.16
CA GLU A 413 -27.20 7.23 -23.11
C GLU A 413 -27.61 6.03 -23.96
N LEU A 414 -26.88 5.78 -25.04
CA LEU A 414 -26.98 4.54 -25.80
C LEU A 414 -26.28 3.43 -25.01
N CYS A 415 -27.07 2.48 -24.51
CA CYS A 415 -26.57 1.22 -23.99
C CYS A 415 -26.70 0.15 -25.08
N ALA A 416 -25.57 -0.40 -25.54
CA ALA A 416 -25.54 -1.60 -26.36
C ALA A 416 -24.97 -2.76 -25.53
N SER A 417 -25.68 -3.88 -25.51
CA SER A 417 -25.16 -5.14 -25.00
C SER A 417 -24.53 -5.91 -26.17
N VAL A 418 -23.26 -6.29 -26.02
CA VAL A 418 -22.58 -7.18 -26.97
C VAL A 418 -22.46 -8.54 -26.30
N GLN A 419 -23.04 -9.57 -26.92
CA GLN A 419 -22.95 -10.94 -26.45
C GLN A 419 -21.95 -11.68 -27.34
N LEU A 420 -20.72 -11.89 -26.84
CA LEU A 420 -19.67 -12.63 -27.53
C LEU A 420 -19.72 -14.09 -27.08
N GLN A 421 -20.10 -15.02 -27.95
CA GLN A 421 -19.97 -16.45 -27.68
C GLN A 421 -18.68 -16.98 -28.28
N GLY A 422 -17.62 -17.08 -27.45
CA GLY A 422 -16.36 -17.71 -27.81
C GLY A 422 -15.30 -16.74 -28.34
N VAL A 423 -14.15 -16.69 -27.68
CA VAL A 423 -12.91 -16.11 -28.23
C VAL A 423 -11.91 -17.24 -28.31
N ALA A 424 -11.62 -17.73 -29.50
CA ALA A 424 -10.62 -18.77 -29.72
C ALA A 424 -9.27 -18.14 -30.08
N PHE A 425 -8.25 -18.38 -29.26
CA PHE A 425 -6.86 -18.06 -29.59
C PHE A 425 -6.22 -19.30 -30.21
N VAL A 426 -5.99 -19.29 -31.53
CA VAL A 426 -5.36 -20.41 -32.23
C VAL A 426 -3.84 -20.18 -32.29
N PRO A 427 -2.99 -21.03 -31.66
CA PRO A 427 -1.55 -20.99 -31.87
C PRO A 427 -1.21 -21.73 -33.17
N LEU A 428 -0.56 -21.06 -34.12
CA LEU A 428 -0.02 -21.73 -35.31
C LEU A 428 1.36 -22.32 -34.99
N GLY A 429 1.45 -23.64 -35.04
CA GLY A 429 2.72 -24.37 -35.04
C GLY A 429 3.32 -24.46 -36.46
N GLY A 430 4.65 -24.40 -36.52
CA GLY A 430 5.49 -25.07 -37.53
C GLY A 430 5.52 -24.50 -38.96
N PRO A 431 6.69 -24.52 -39.63
CA PRO A 431 6.90 -23.87 -40.93
C PRO A 431 6.38 -24.74 -42.09
N GLY A 432 5.51 -24.17 -42.92
CA GLY A 432 5.17 -24.71 -44.23
C GLY A 432 3.66 -24.82 -44.48
N GLY A 433 3.12 -23.87 -45.25
CA GLY A 433 1.78 -23.97 -45.82
C GLY A 433 1.05 -22.64 -45.91
N HIS A 434 1.18 -21.99 -47.08
CA HIS A 434 0.34 -20.93 -47.67
C HIS A 434 -0.45 -19.98 -46.76
N GLU A 435 -0.12 -18.68 -46.86
CA GLU A 435 -0.95 -17.55 -46.42
C GLU A 435 -2.37 -17.65 -47.00
N PRO A 436 -3.41 -17.38 -46.19
CA PRO A 436 -4.61 -16.76 -46.68
C PRO A 436 -4.69 -15.31 -46.20
N ASP A 437 -4.87 -14.42 -47.17
CA ASP A 437 -5.27 -13.03 -47.00
C ASP A 437 -6.43 -12.89 -45.99
N CYS A 438 -6.41 -11.81 -45.20
CA CYS A 438 -7.48 -11.42 -44.29
C CYS A 438 -8.86 -11.47 -44.97
N LEU A 439 -9.69 -12.45 -44.61
CA LEU A 439 -11.05 -12.59 -45.12
C LEU A 439 -12.05 -12.48 -43.96
N LEU A 440 -12.82 -11.38 -43.98
CA LEU A 440 -14.06 -11.25 -43.19
C LEU A 440 -15.11 -12.18 -43.78
N TYR A 441 -15.50 -13.22 -43.04
CA TYR A 441 -16.65 -14.06 -43.40
C TYR A 441 -17.84 -13.76 -42.50
N SER A 442 -18.98 -13.47 -43.11
CA SER A 442 -20.29 -13.48 -42.46
C SER A 442 -21.05 -14.70 -42.98
N LYS A 443 -21.35 -15.67 -42.10
CA LYS A 443 -22.37 -16.68 -42.39
C LYS A 443 -23.69 -16.19 -41.79
N GLY A 444 -24.56 -15.68 -42.65
CA GLY A 444 -25.91 -15.28 -42.27
C GLY A 444 -26.86 -16.47 -42.19
N HIS A 445 -27.79 -16.40 -41.22
CA HIS A 445 -29.13 -16.94 -41.34
C HIS A 445 -30.13 -15.88 -40.90
#